data_AF-V4S963-F1
#
_entry.id   AF-V4S963-F1
#
_cell.length_a   1.000
_cell.length_b   1.000
_cell.length_c   1.000
_cell.angle_alpha   90.00
_cell.angle_beta   90.00
_cell.angle_gamma   90.00
#
_symmetry.space_group_name_H-M   'P 1'
#
loop_
_entity.id
_entity.type
_entity.pdbx_description
1 polymer ?
#
loop_
_entity_poly.entity_id
_entity_poly.type
_entity_poly.pdbx_seq_one_letter_code
_entity_poly.pdbx_strand_id
1 'polypeptide(L)'
;MATAETQTMVVGIDDSEHSTYALQWTLDHFFANSTVNPPFKLVIVHARPSPSAVIGLAGHGAVEVLPHVDSDLKKIAARLVEEAKEICSSKS
;
A
#
# COMPACT_ATOMS: atom_id res chain seq x y z
N MET A 1 -22.22 26.34 -11.77
CA MET A 1 -22.15 24.89 -11.51
C MET A 1 -20.79 24.65 -10.89
N ALA A 2 -20.72 24.38 -9.59
CA ALA A 2 -19.45 24.03 -8.96
C ALA A 2 -18.99 22.70 -9.57
N THR A 3 -17.79 22.68 -10.15
CA THR A 3 -17.11 21.42 -10.47
C THR A 3 -16.91 20.68 -9.15
N ALA A 4 -17.68 19.62 -8.92
CA ALA A 4 -17.47 18.77 -7.75
C ALA A 4 -16.05 18.22 -7.83
N GLU A 5 -15.21 18.57 -6.86
CA GLU A 5 -13.85 18.01 -6.77
C GLU A 5 -13.96 16.49 -6.67
N THR A 6 -13.20 15.77 -7.48
CA THR A 6 -13.14 14.30 -7.43
C THR A 6 -12.65 13.88 -6.06
N GLN A 7 -13.48 13.15 -5.32
CA GLN A 7 -13.14 12.68 -3.98
C GLN A 7 -11.96 11.70 -4.07
N THR A 8 -11.08 11.69 -3.06
CA THR A 8 -9.93 10.77 -3.04
C THR A 8 -10.20 9.62 -2.08
N MET A 9 -10.12 8.39 -2.58
CA MET A 9 -10.16 7.15 -1.78
C MET A 9 -8.73 6.68 -1.52
N VAL A 10 -8.40 6.46 -0.25
CA VAL A 10 -7.09 5.95 0.17
C VAL A 10 -7.24 4.53 0.68
N VAL A 11 -6.49 3.60 0.09
CA VAL A 11 -6.45 2.19 0.51
C VAL A 11 -5.08 1.87 1.10
N GLY A 12 -5.07 1.43 2.35
CA GLY A 12 -3.88 0.95 3.03
C GLY A 12 -3.58 -0.50 2.65
N ILE A 13 -2.32 -0.80 2.34
CA ILE A 13 -1.84 -2.16 2.08
C ILE A 13 -0.66 -2.53 2.97
N ASP A 14 -0.59 -3.80 3.33
CA ASP A 14 0.48 -4.41 4.11
C ASP A 14 0.84 -5.79 3.54
N ASP A 15 1.78 -6.49 4.17
CA ASP A 15 2.20 -7.84 3.76
C ASP A 15 1.23 -8.90 4.28
N SER A 16 -0.06 -8.77 3.93
CA SER A 16 -1.09 -9.71 4.32
C SER A 16 -2.09 -9.96 3.20
N GLU A 17 -2.56 -11.20 3.10
CA GLU A 17 -3.60 -11.58 2.13
C GLU A 17 -4.90 -10.77 2.31
N HIS A 18 -5.18 -10.32 3.53
CA HIS A 18 -6.37 -9.52 3.85
C HIS A 18 -6.33 -8.16 3.14
N SER A 19 -5.18 -7.49 3.13
CA SER A 19 -5.06 -6.19 2.47
C SER A 19 -5.04 -6.33 0.94
N THR A 20 -4.41 -7.38 0.42
CA THR A 20 -4.49 -7.77 -1.00
C THR A 20 -5.95 -8.01 -1.42
N TYR A 21 -6.72 -8.78 -0.64
CA TYR A 21 -8.13 -9.02 -0.90
C TYR A 21 -8.95 -7.73 -0.83
N ALA A 22 -8.72 -6.88 0.18
CA ALA A 22 -9.42 -5.61 0.31
C ALA A 22 -9.21 -4.68 -0.90
N LEU A 23 -7.99 -4.66 -1.47
CA LEU A 23 -7.70 -3.91 -2.69
C LEU A 23 -8.47 -4.47 -3.89
N GLN A 24 -8.44 -5.78 -4.10
CA GLN A 24 -9.18 -6.42 -5.20
C GLN A 24 -10.68 -6.15 -5.08
N TRP A 25 -11.24 -6.34 -3.88
CA TRP A 25 -12.64 -6.05 -3.60
C TRP A 25 -12.98 -4.59 -3.91
N THR A 26 -12.13 -3.66 -3.49
CA THR A 26 -12.33 -2.23 -3.75
C THR A 26 -12.40 -1.94 -5.25
N LEU A 27 -11.46 -2.48 -6.03
CA LEU A 27 -11.44 -2.30 -7.49
C LEU A 27 -12.68 -2.90 -8.14
N ASP A 28 -13.06 -4.12 -7.74
CA ASP A 28 -14.20 -4.84 -8.31
C ASP A 28 -15.56 -4.19 -8.00
N HIS A 29 -15.68 -3.45 -6.89
CA HIS A 29 -16.97 -2.93 -6.45
C HIS A 29 -17.12 -1.41 -6.65
N PHE A 30 -16.04 -0.63 -6.55
CA PHE A 30 -16.09 0.83 -6.74
C PHE A 30 -15.64 1.28 -8.13
N PHE A 31 -14.80 0.49 -8.81
CA PHE A 31 -14.16 0.92 -10.05
C PHE A 31 -14.56 0.10 -11.28
N ALA A 32 -15.03 -1.14 -11.12
CA ALA A 32 -15.38 -2.03 -12.24
C ALA A 32 -16.39 -1.46 -13.26
N ASN A 33 -17.34 -0.62 -12.82
CA ASN A 33 -18.38 -0.06 -13.68
C ASN A 33 -18.17 1.43 -14.02
N SER A 34 -17.07 2.03 -13.58
CA SER A 34 -16.90 3.49 -13.55
C SER A 34 -15.94 4.02 -14.62
N THR A 35 -15.97 3.43 -15.82
CA THR A 35 -14.99 3.68 -16.91
C THR A 35 -15.06 5.08 -17.52
N VAL A 36 -16.18 5.79 -17.39
CA VAL A 36 -16.36 7.12 -18.00
C VAL A 36 -16.14 8.26 -16.99
N ASN A 37 -16.41 8.03 -15.70
CA ASN A 37 -16.19 9.00 -14.62
C ASN A 37 -16.09 8.26 -13.27
N PRO A 38 -14.90 7.81 -12.84
CA PRO A 38 -14.74 7.19 -11.53
C PRO A 38 -15.16 8.18 -10.43
N PRO A 39 -16.00 7.76 -9.47
CA PRO A 39 -16.45 8.64 -8.39
C PRO A 39 -15.31 9.09 -7.47
N PHE A 40 -14.20 8.33 -7.48
CA PHE A 40 -13.02 8.59 -6.67
C PHE A 40 -11.73 8.54 -7.48
N LYS A 41 -10.75 9.35 -7.07
CA LYS A 41 -9.34 9.11 -7.35
C LYS A 41 -8.81 8.10 -6.33
N LEU A 42 -8.23 6.99 -6.80
CA LEU A 42 -7.65 5.98 -5.91
C LEU A 42 -6.19 6.28 -5.60
N VAL A 43 -5.80 6.20 -4.33
CA VAL A 43 -4.42 6.26 -3.84
C VAL A 43 -4.16 5.05 -2.96
N ILE A 44 -3.11 4.30 -3.26
CA ILE A 44 -2.71 3.11 -2.50
C ILE A 44 -1.48 3.46 -1.65
N VAL A 45 -1.52 3.12 -0.37
CA VAL A 45 -0.48 3.50 0.60
C VAL A 45 0.00 2.27 1.36
N HIS A 46 1.31 2.04 1.37
CA HIS A 46 1.96 1.11 2.27
C HIS A 46 2.69 1.88 3.39
N ALA A 47 2.33 1.62 4.65
CA ALA A 47 3.00 2.21 5.80
C ALA A 47 4.19 1.34 6.21
N ARG A 48 5.39 1.71 5.74
CA ARG A 48 6.62 1.02 6.12
C ARG A 48 7.00 1.35 7.58
N PRO A 49 7.14 0.35 8.47
CA PRO A 49 7.54 0.61 9.85
C PRO A 49 8.99 1.11 9.91
N SER A 50 9.32 1.83 10.99
CA SER A 50 10.72 2.15 11.27
C SER A 50 11.49 0.89 11.70
N PRO A 51 12.78 0.72 11.34
CA PRO A 51 13.55 -0.46 11.73
C PRO A 51 13.59 -0.68 13.26
N SER A 52 13.64 0.40 14.04
CA SER A 52 13.62 0.33 15.51
C SER A 52 12.31 -0.21 16.08
N ALA A 53 11.17 0.08 15.43
CA ALA A 53 9.87 -0.44 15.84
C ALA A 53 9.74 -1.97 15.63
N VAL A 54 10.55 -2.55 14.74
CA VAL A 54 10.53 -4.00 14.45
C VAL A 54 11.43 -4.78 15.41
N ILE A 55 12.59 -4.21 15.75
CA ILE A 55 13.65 -4.95 16.44
C ILE A 55 13.42 -5.05 17.95
N GLY A 56 12.61 -4.17 18.58
CA GLY A 56 12.31 -4.24 20.02
C GLY A 56 13.53 -4.22 20.96
N LEU A 57 14.73 -4.03 20.41
CA LEU A 57 16.00 -4.25 21.08
C LEU A 57 16.61 -2.89 21.44
N ALA A 58 16.78 -2.65 22.73
CA ALA A 58 17.60 -1.56 23.23
C ALA A 58 19.03 -2.10 23.45
N GLY A 59 20.03 -1.52 22.79
CA GLY A 59 21.45 -1.83 23.07
C GLY A 59 22.37 -1.78 21.85
N HIS A 60 23.67 -1.93 22.11
CA HIS A 60 24.74 -1.80 21.10
C HIS A 60 24.56 -2.75 19.89
N GLY A 61 24.01 -3.95 20.10
CA GLY A 61 23.72 -4.89 19.01
C GLY A 61 22.60 -4.43 18.05
N ALA A 62 21.71 -3.54 18.48
CA ALA A 62 20.70 -2.97 17.59
C ALA A 62 21.34 -2.10 16.50
N VAL A 63 22.41 -1.37 16.83
CA VAL A 63 23.10 -0.44 15.89
C VAL A 63 23.65 -1.20 14.68
N GLU A 64 24.15 -2.41 14.87
CA GLU A 64 24.71 -3.24 13.81
C GLU A 64 23.62 -3.87 12.92
N VAL A 65 22.45 -4.19 13.48
CA VAL A 65 21.38 -4.93 12.77
C VAL A 65 20.38 -4.00 12.07
N LEU A 66 20.23 -2.76 12.55
CA LEU A 66 19.30 -1.77 11.99
C LEU A 66 19.43 -1.56 10.47
N PRO A 67 20.63 -1.45 9.86
CA PRO A 67 20.77 -1.30 8.41
C PRO A 67 20.25 -2.51 7.62
N HIS A 68 20.42 -3.71 8.15
CA HIS A 68 19.93 -4.94 7.51
C HIS A 68 18.41 -5.00 7.53
N VAL A 69 17.80 -4.68 8.67
CA VAL A 69 16.34 -4.59 8.80
C VAL A 69 15.78 -3.47 7.93
N ASP A 70 16.44 -2.32 7.85
CA ASP A 70 16.04 -1.24 6.94
C ASP A 70 16.04 -1.72 5.47
N SER A 71 17.11 -2.40 5.04
CA SER A 71 17.19 -3.00 3.71
C SER A 71 16.03 -3.96 3.44
N ASP A 72 15.72 -4.86 4.36
CA ASP A 72 14.68 -5.86 4.14
C ASP A 72 13.27 -5.24 4.16
N LEU A 73 13.02 -4.27 5.04
CA LEU A 73 11.78 -3.49 5.01
C LEU A 73 11.62 -2.71 3.70
N LYS A 74 12.71 -2.26 3.06
CA LYS A 74 12.65 -1.63 1.73
C LYS A 74 12.29 -2.65 0.63
N LYS A 75 12.87 -3.85 0.68
CA LYS A 75 12.55 -4.93 -0.26
C LYS A 75 11.09 -5.36 -0.16
N ILE A 76 10.56 -5.49 1.06
CA ILE A 76 9.15 -5.80 1.31
C ILE A 76 8.26 -4.70 0.71
N ALA A 77 8.54 -3.42 1.02
CA ALA A 77 7.77 -2.31 0.48
C ALA A 77 7.80 -2.27 -1.07
N ALA A 78 8.95 -2.53 -1.69
CA ALA A 78 9.06 -2.59 -3.14
C ALA A 78 8.21 -3.73 -3.75
N ARG A 79 8.23 -4.92 -3.13
CA ARG A 79 7.41 -6.06 -3.55
C ARG A 79 5.91 -5.74 -3.47
N LEU A 80 5.44 -5.17 -2.36
CA LEU A 80 4.03 -4.81 -2.17
C LEU A 80 3.55 -3.74 -3.15
N VAL A 81 4.41 -2.76 -3.45
CA VAL A 81 4.10 -1.75 -4.46
C VAL A 81 3.96 -2.38 -5.84
N GLU A 82 4.80 -3.36 -6.19
CA GLU A 82 4.70 -4.04 -7.47
C GLU A 82 3.45 -4.92 -7.56
N GLU A 83 3.16 -5.70 -6.53
CA GLU A 83 1.92 -6.49 -6.44
C GLU A 83 0.66 -5.61 -6.57
N ALA A 84 0.63 -4.46 -5.89
CA ALA A 84 -0.48 -3.52 -6.00
C ALA A 84 -0.64 -2.95 -7.41
N LYS A 85 0.46 -2.68 -8.12
CA LYS A 85 0.40 -2.26 -9.54
C LYS A 85 -0.13 -3.38 -10.42
N GLU A 86 0.35 -4.62 -10.24
CA GLU A 86 -0.12 -5.77 -11.02
C GLU A 86 -1.63 -5.96 -10.86
N ILE A 87 -2.13 -5.90 -9.61
CA ILE A 87 -3.57 -5.96 -9.31
C ILE A 87 -4.32 -4.83 -10.02
N CYS A 88 -3.85 -3.58 -9.91
CA CYS A 88 -4.50 -2.45 -10.56
C CYS A 88 -4.52 -2.58 -12.08
N SER A 89 -3.38 -2.93 -12.70
CA SER A 89 -3.26 -3.11 -14.16
C SER A 89 -4.10 -4.27 -14.69
N SER A 90 -4.39 -5.28 -13.87
CA SER A 90 -5.30 -6.37 -14.25
C SER A 90 -6.78 -5.97 -14.26
N LYS A 91 -7.12 -4.82 -13.66
CA LYS A 91 -8.51 -4.34 -13.44
C LYS A 91 -8.82 -2.99 -14.10
N SER A 92 -7.83 -2.32 -14.69
CA SER A 92 -7.95 -1.05 -15.42
C SER A 92 -7.99 -1.27 -16.93
#